data_AF-A0A090WA77-F1
#
_entry.id   AF-A0A090WA77-F1
#
_cell.length_a   1.000
_cell.length_b   1.000
_cell.length_c   1.000
_cell.angle_alpha   90.00
_cell.angle_beta   90.00
_cell.angle_gamma   90.00
#
_symmetry.space_group_name_H-M   'P 1'
#
loop_
_entity.id
_entity.type
_entity.pdbx_description
1 polymer ?
#
loop_
_entity_poly.entity_id
_entity_poly.type
_entity_poly.pdbx_seq_one_letter_code
_entity_poly.pdbx_strand_id
1 'polypeptide(L)'
;MPITVFINEKGKKLVNKTHEVFNEPLLGLWTKIASGDFDNDGDIDFIVGNFGQNSQIKASKAEPISLIYADFDNNGSIDPILTQYIDGVPYPFASKDEMTNQIFSLRKKFTNYETYSEAKLEDIFDSEELKRAKKLEANTLQSYYLENKSGKLVPSPLPLEAQFAPIECIVVDDFNSDNNLDIILAGNQSSIRIRIGVIDANYGQLFLGDGKGYFQYVNQKNVA
;
A
#
# COMPACT_ATOMS: atom_id res chain seq x y z
N MET A 1 2.35 2.15 -6.09
CA MET A 1 2.36 1.61 -7.48
C MET A 1 0.98 1.07 -7.84
N PRO A 2 0.53 1.11 -9.10
CA PRO A 2 -0.72 0.48 -9.52
C PRO A 2 -0.64 -1.04 -9.49
N ILE A 3 -1.77 -1.71 -9.23
CA ILE A 3 -1.96 -3.10 -9.67
C ILE A 3 -2.03 -3.09 -11.19
N THR A 4 -1.25 -3.96 -11.84
CA THR A 4 -1.13 -3.98 -13.30
C THR A 4 -1.41 -5.35 -13.88
N VAL A 5 -2.14 -5.40 -14.99
CA VAL A 5 -2.45 -6.62 -15.72
C VAL A 5 -1.67 -6.65 -17.02
N PHE A 6 -0.94 -7.75 -17.25
CA PHE A 6 -0.23 -8.00 -18.48
C PHE A 6 -0.77 -9.27 -19.15
N ILE A 7 -1.20 -9.14 -20.39
CA ILE A 7 -1.68 -10.29 -21.18
C ILE A 7 -0.52 -10.84 -22.00
N ASN A 8 -0.33 -12.15 -21.88
CA ASN A 8 0.63 -12.90 -22.67
C ASN A 8 0.09 -13.16 -24.08
N GLU A 9 0.68 -12.54 -25.08
CA GLU A 9 0.35 -12.80 -26.48
C GLU A 9 1.16 -13.99 -27.02
N LYS A 10 0.65 -15.20 -26.78
CA LYS A 10 1.17 -16.47 -27.34
C LYS A 10 2.67 -16.70 -27.08
N GLY A 11 3.14 -16.33 -25.89
CA GLY A 11 4.53 -16.49 -25.44
C GLY A 11 5.52 -15.46 -26.00
N LYS A 12 5.08 -14.47 -26.78
CA LYS A 12 5.99 -13.55 -27.49
C LYS A 12 6.23 -12.25 -26.74
N LYS A 13 5.21 -11.71 -26.09
CA LYS A 13 5.28 -10.45 -25.36
C LYS A 13 4.20 -10.38 -24.29
N LEU A 14 4.45 -9.53 -23.30
CA LEU A 14 3.49 -9.11 -22.29
C LEU A 14 2.97 -7.72 -22.67
N VAL A 15 1.67 -7.62 -22.88
CA VAL A 15 1.01 -6.35 -23.22
C VAL A 15 0.27 -5.84 -21.99
N ASN A 16 0.59 -4.62 -21.57
CA ASN A 16 -0.11 -3.98 -20.45
C ASN A 16 -1.56 -3.69 -20.86
N LYS A 17 -2.49 -4.33 -20.15
CA LYS A 17 -3.94 -4.25 -20.35
C LYS A 17 -4.66 -3.71 -19.10
N THR A 18 -3.91 -3.09 -18.19
CA THR A 18 -4.43 -2.58 -16.91
C THR A 18 -5.66 -1.69 -17.08
N HIS A 19 -5.64 -0.76 -18.05
CA HIS A 19 -6.76 0.16 -18.34
C HIS A 19 -7.99 -0.53 -18.94
N GLU A 20 -7.82 -1.73 -19.49
CA GLU A 20 -8.94 -2.54 -19.99
C GLU A 20 -9.57 -3.37 -18.88
N VAL A 21 -8.89 -3.58 -17.76
CA VAL A 21 -9.36 -4.42 -16.65
C VAL A 21 -9.88 -3.59 -15.47
N PHE A 22 -9.19 -2.50 -15.13
CA PHE A 22 -9.59 -1.61 -14.03
C PHE A 22 -10.20 -0.31 -14.57
N ASN A 23 -11.32 0.11 -13.97
CA ASN A 23 -11.94 1.40 -14.27
C ASN A 23 -11.12 2.57 -13.71
N GLU A 24 -10.53 2.38 -12.52
CA GLU A 24 -9.67 3.37 -11.86
C GLU A 24 -8.39 2.71 -11.32
N PRO A 25 -7.26 3.43 -11.32
CA PRO A 25 -6.00 2.88 -10.82
C PRO A 25 -6.00 2.78 -9.30
N LEU A 26 -5.74 1.57 -8.78
CA LEU A 26 -5.49 1.31 -7.37
C LEU A 26 -3.98 1.40 -7.09
N LEU A 27 -3.56 2.54 -6.57
CA LEU A 27 -2.17 2.82 -6.23
C LEU A 27 -1.94 2.48 -4.75
N GLY A 28 -1.15 1.46 -4.49
CA GLY A 28 -0.90 1.00 -3.12
C GLY A 28 0.57 0.67 -2.86
N LEU A 29 0.81 0.26 -1.62
CA LEU A 29 2.04 -0.37 -1.17
C LEU A 29 1.81 -1.89 -1.14
N TRP A 30 1.45 -2.43 -2.31
CA TRP A 30 1.06 -3.83 -2.47
C TRP A 30 2.22 -4.77 -2.15
N THR A 31 1.91 -5.84 -1.42
CA THR A 31 2.90 -6.77 -0.85
C THR A 31 2.64 -8.21 -1.26
N LYS A 32 1.38 -8.59 -1.45
CA LYS A 32 1.00 -9.96 -1.79
C LYS A 32 -0.23 -10.01 -2.68
N ILE A 33 -0.32 -11.06 -3.49
CA ILE A 33 -1.53 -11.42 -4.24
C ILE A 33 -1.74 -12.93 -4.15
N ALA A 34 -2.99 -13.35 -4.04
CA ALA A 34 -3.43 -14.73 -4.19
C ALA A 34 -4.66 -14.76 -5.11
N SER A 35 -4.87 -15.88 -5.80
CA SER A 35 -5.99 -16.08 -6.71
C SER A 35 -6.87 -17.21 -6.24
N GLY A 36 -8.17 -17.14 -6.53
CA GLY A 36 -9.17 -18.17 -6.21
C GLY A 36 -10.48 -17.85 -6.91
N ASP A 37 -11.43 -18.77 -6.88
CA ASP A 37 -12.83 -18.54 -7.27
C ASP A 37 -13.59 -18.29 -5.95
N PHE A 38 -13.69 -17.03 -5.52
CA PHE A 38 -14.18 -16.69 -4.16
C PHE A 38 -15.70 -16.46 -4.12
N ASP A 39 -16.35 -16.36 -5.28
CA ASP A 39 -17.80 -16.21 -5.44
C ASP A 39 -18.47 -17.41 -6.15
N ASN A 40 -17.70 -18.47 -6.43
CA ASN A 40 -18.13 -19.73 -7.03
C ASN A 40 -18.78 -19.56 -8.42
N ASP A 41 -18.33 -18.57 -9.19
CA ASP A 41 -18.84 -18.31 -10.54
C ASP A 41 -18.03 -19.00 -11.66
N GLY A 42 -16.90 -19.63 -11.28
CA GLY A 42 -16.02 -20.39 -12.15
C GLY A 42 -14.91 -19.57 -12.80
N ASP A 43 -14.83 -18.27 -12.55
CA ASP A 43 -13.76 -17.42 -12.99
C ASP A 43 -12.72 -17.12 -11.87
N ILE A 44 -11.60 -16.47 -12.23
CA ILE A 44 -10.50 -16.25 -11.28
C ILE A 44 -10.57 -14.82 -10.73
N ASP A 45 -10.75 -14.76 -9.42
CA ASP A 45 -10.65 -13.57 -8.59
C ASP A 45 -9.27 -13.44 -7.91
N PHE A 46 -9.07 -12.34 -7.17
CA PHE A 46 -7.85 -12.11 -6.42
C PHE A 46 -8.06 -11.51 -5.03
N ILE A 47 -7.25 -11.93 -4.06
CA ILE A 47 -6.98 -11.19 -2.83
C ILE A 47 -5.65 -10.47 -2.97
N VAL A 48 -5.64 -9.17 -2.70
CA VAL A 48 -4.44 -8.34 -2.74
C VAL A 48 -4.15 -7.75 -1.37
N GLY A 49 -2.99 -8.11 -0.83
CA GLY A 49 -2.44 -7.61 0.42
C GLY A 49 -1.72 -6.27 0.22
N ASN A 50 -1.93 -5.35 1.15
CA ASN A 50 -1.35 -4.01 1.19
C ASN A 50 -0.85 -3.70 2.62
N PHE A 51 -0.38 -2.47 2.83
CA PHE A 51 0.21 -2.01 4.08
C PHE A 51 -0.76 -1.93 5.28
N GLY A 52 -2.06 -1.80 5.03
CA GLY A 52 -3.07 -1.65 6.07
C GLY A 52 -3.27 -0.19 6.51
N GLN A 53 -4.33 0.03 7.28
CA GLN A 53 -4.77 1.37 7.71
C GLN A 53 -4.38 1.69 9.15
N ASN A 54 -3.94 0.70 9.94
CA ASN A 54 -3.55 0.86 11.33
C ASN A 54 -2.09 1.34 11.46
N SER A 55 -1.80 2.51 10.89
CA SER A 55 -0.52 3.19 11.04
C SER A 55 -0.71 4.71 11.06
N GLN A 56 0.37 5.44 11.34
CA GLN A 56 0.40 6.91 11.18
C GLN A 56 0.36 7.36 9.71
N ILE A 57 0.71 6.48 8.78
CA ILE A 57 0.68 6.77 7.35
C ILE A 57 -0.76 6.59 6.85
N LYS A 58 -1.31 7.64 6.23
CA LYS A 58 -2.68 7.64 5.69
C LYS A 58 -2.63 8.02 4.21
N ALA A 59 -3.34 7.27 3.39
CA ALA A 59 -3.50 7.56 1.98
C ALA A 59 -4.98 7.41 1.59
N SER A 60 -5.45 8.31 0.73
CA SER A 60 -6.76 8.24 0.09
C SER A 60 -6.68 8.74 -1.35
N LYS A 61 -7.77 8.62 -2.10
CA LYS A 61 -7.87 9.21 -3.45
C LYS A 61 -7.78 10.73 -3.43
N ALA A 62 -8.32 11.38 -2.39
CA ALA A 62 -8.27 12.83 -2.23
C ALA A 62 -6.90 13.30 -1.72
N GLU A 63 -6.29 12.50 -0.84
CA GLU A 63 -5.04 12.82 -0.15
C GLU A 63 -4.08 11.62 -0.26
N PRO A 64 -3.44 11.42 -1.42
CA PRO A 64 -2.51 10.31 -1.62
C PRO A 64 -1.17 10.57 -0.91
N ILE A 65 -0.50 9.52 -0.47
CA ILE A 65 0.92 9.63 -0.11
C ILE A 65 1.75 9.65 -1.39
N SER A 66 2.82 10.45 -1.38
CA SER A 66 3.76 10.52 -2.49
C SER A 66 5.17 10.19 -2.03
N LEU A 67 5.93 9.51 -2.89
CA LEU A 67 7.37 9.36 -2.75
C LEU A 67 8.03 10.19 -3.84
N ILE A 68 8.64 11.30 -3.45
CA ILE A 68 9.44 12.14 -4.33
C ILE A 68 10.90 11.72 -4.18
N TYR A 69 11.58 11.44 -5.29
CA TYR A 69 12.95 10.94 -5.20
C TYR A 69 13.82 11.43 -6.35
N ALA A 70 15.02 11.86 -5.98
CA ALA A 70 16.11 12.32 -6.84
C ALA A 70 17.43 12.14 -6.09
N ASP A 71 18.55 12.44 -6.73
CA ASP A 71 19.83 12.66 -6.02
C ASP A 71 19.90 14.14 -5.62
N PHE A 72 19.28 14.52 -4.50
CA PHE A 72 19.04 15.93 -4.18
C PHE A 72 20.33 16.67 -3.83
N ASP A 73 21.27 16.02 -3.14
CA ASP A 73 22.57 16.62 -2.80
C ASP A 73 23.70 16.32 -3.80
N ASN A 74 23.41 15.61 -4.90
CA ASN A 74 24.34 15.24 -5.97
C ASN A 74 25.51 14.36 -5.46
N ASN A 75 25.25 13.48 -4.50
CA ASN A 75 26.23 12.56 -3.95
C ASN A 75 26.25 11.19 -4.68
N GLY A 76 25.37 10.99 -5.67
CA GLY A 76 25.22 9.75 -6.44
C GLY A 76 24.19 8.76 -5.85
N SER A 77 23.63 9.05 -4.69
CA SER A 77 22.59 8.25 -4.03
C SER A 77 21.20 8.82 -4.31
N ILE A 78 20.18 7.96 -4.28
CA ILE A 78 18.79 8.42 -4.38
C ILE A 78 18.30 8.78 -2.98
N ASP A 79 17.73 9.97 -2.85
CA ASP A 79 17.08 10.51 -1.67
C ASP A 79 15.54 10.34 -1.77
N PRO A 80 14.95 9.32 -1.12
CA PRO A 80 13.51 9.16 -1.07
C PRO A 80 12.89 10.10 -0.03
N ILE A 81 11.93 10.92 -0.45
CA ILE A 81 11.16 11.83 0.41
C ILE A 81 9.69 11.43 0.36
N LEU A 82 9.23 10.75 1.41
CA LEU A 82 7.81 10.45 1.59
C LEU A 82 7.07 11.70 2.04
N THR A 83 5.93 12.00 1.41
CA THR A 83 5.01 13.05 1.85
C THR A 83 3.64 12.48 2.17
N GLN A 84 2.96 13.14 3.10
CA GLN A 84 1.57 12.86 3.46
C GLN A 84 0.81 14.17 3.65
N TYR A 85 -0.50 14.11 3.53
CA TYR A 85 -1.36 15.26 3.77
C TYR A 85 -1.58 15.47 5.27
N ILE A 86 -1.54 16.74 5.68
CA ILE A 86 -1.99 17.23 6.99
C ILE A 86 -2.86 18.44 6.68
N ASP A 87 -4.12 18.41 7.09
CA ASP A 87 -5.11 19.48 6.85
C ASP A 87 -5.17 19.93 5.37
N GLY A 88 -5.16 18.97 4.43
CA GLY A 88 -5.25 19.25 3.00
C GLY A 88 -3.95 19.71 2.33
N VAL A 89 -2.82 19.73 3.05
CA VAL A 89 -1.52 20.17 2.53
C VAL A 89 -0.49 19.04 2.61
N PRO A 90 0.26 18.73 1.53
CA PRO A 90 1.28 17.68 1.56
C PRO A 90 2.55 18.18 2.24
N TYR A 91 2.93 17.52 3.33
CA TYR A 91 4.17 17.77 4.07
C TYR A 91 5.11 16.57 4.02
N PRO A 92 6.45 16.78 4.10
CA PRO A 92 7.39 15.69 4.33
C PRO A 92 7.02 14.88 5.57
N PHE A 93 6.96 13.56 5.42
CA PHE A 93 6.72 12.66 6.53
C PHE A 93 7.90 12.64 7.50
N ALA A 94 9.12 12.68 6.97
CA ALA A 94 10.35 12.62 7.77
C ALA A 94 10.45 13.81 8.75
N SER A 95 10.89 13.52 9.96
CA SER A 95 11.26 14.57 10.93
C SER A 95 12.47 15.38 10.44
N LYS A 96 12.69 16.55 11.04
CA LYS A 96 13.86 17.39 10.75
C LYS A 96 15.17 16.59 10.86
N ASP A 97 15.32 15.77 11.89
CA ASP A 97 16.55 15.03 12.12
C ASP A 97 16.74 13.91 11.11
N GLU A 98 15.67 13.20 10.74
CA GLU A 98 15.72 12.20 9.66
C GLU A 98 16.08 12.85 8.33
N MET A 99 15.41 13.95 7.99
CA MET A 99 15.63 14.69 6.74
C MET A 99 17.06 15.24 6.64
N THR A 100 17.57 15.86 7.70
CA THR A 100 18.91 16.47 7.71
C THR A 100 20.05 15.47 7.94
N ASN A 101 19.74 14.24 8.34
CA ASN A 101 20.68 13.11 8.31
C ASN A 101 20.74 12.46 6.93
N GLN A 102 19.65 12.52 6.16
CA GLN A 102 19.62 12.08 4.77
C GLN A 102 20.32 13.10 3.85
N ILE A 103 19.96 14.38 3.98
CA ILE A 103 20.47 15.48 3.13
C ILE A 103 21.16 16.53 4.02
N PHE A 104 22.49 16.43 4.15
CA PHE A 104 23.25 17.24 5.11
C PHE A 104 23.18 18.76 4.89
N SER A 105 23.02 19.20 3.64
CA SER A 105 22.93 20.62 3.29
C SER A 105 21.75 21.32 3.99
N LEU A 106 20.67 20.58 4.29
CA LEU A 106 19.47 21.09 4.94
C LEU A 106 19.70 21.51 6.40
N ARG A 107 20.77 21.05 7.06
CA ARG A 107 21.11 21.46 8.44
C ARG A 107 21.32 22.96 8.60
N LYS A 108 21.86 23.62 7.56
CA LYS A 108 22.07 25.07 7.55
C LYS A 108 20.78 25.84 7.27
N LYS A 109 19.85 25.22 6.54
CA LYS A 109 18.57 25.83 6.13
C LYS A 109 17.53 25.76 7.26
N PHE A 110 17.44 24.61 7.93
CA PHE A 110 16.51 24.36 9.03
C PHE A 110 17.28 24.19 10.33
N THR A 111 17.51 25.28 11.06
CA THR A 111 18.32 25.29 12.29
C THR A 111 17.52 24.90 13.53
N ASN A 112 16.19 25.07 13.52
CA ASN A 112 15.28 24.70 14.60
C ASN A 112 14.08 23.89 14.07
N TYR A 113 13.28 23.29 14.96
CA TYR A 113 12.16 22.43 14.56
C TYR A 113 10.96 23.23 14.04
N GLU A 114 10.73 24.44 14.55
CA GLU A 114 9.63 25.32 14.15
C GLU A 114 9.69 25.66 12.66
N THR A 115 10.86 26.09 12.18
CA THR A 115 11.08 26.39 10.75
C THR A 115 10.92 25.17 9.84
N TYR A 116 11.14 23.95 10.35
CA TYR A 116 10.95 22.73 9.57
C TYR A 116 9.50 22.23 9.61
N SER A 117 8.78 22.41 10.72
CA SER A 117 7.40 21.90 10.86
C SER A 117 6.42 22.51 9.87
N GLU A 118 6.72 23.70 9.33
CA GLU A 118 5.90 24.38 8.33
C GLU A 118 6.42 24.19 6.90
N ALA A 119 7.56 23.54 6.71
CA ALA A 119 8.25 23.45 5.43
C ALA A 119 7.57 22.45 4.48
N LYS A 120 7.21 22.93 3.29
CA LYS A 120 6.73 22.11 2.18
C LYS A 120 7.89 21.69 1.29
N LEU A 121 7.62 20.84 0.30
CA LEU A 121 8.66 20.40 -0.63
C LEU A 121 9.30 21.58 -1.38
N GLU A 122 8.50 22.59 -1.73
CA GLU A 122 8.96 23.80 -2.43
C GLU A 122 9.80 24.71 -1.52
N ASP A 123 9.63 24.60 -0.21
CA ASP A 123 10.47 25.29 0.77
C ASP A 123 11.78 24.53 1.01
N ILE A 124 11.84 23.23 0.72
CA ILE A 124 13.02 22.39 0.94
C ILE A 124 13.91 22.36 -0.30
N PHE A 125 13.33 22.12 -1.47
CA PHE A 125 14.01 21.93 -2.76
C PHE A 125 13.64 23.03 -3.75
N ASP A 126 14.57 23.41 -4.61
CA ASP A 126 14.27 24.38 -5.66
C ASP A 126 13.45 23.76 -6.81
N SER A 127 12.91 24.63 -7.67
CA SER A 127 12.04 24.18 -8.76
C SER A 127 12.75 23.31 -9.81
N GLU A 128 14.07 23.44 -10.01
CA GLU A 128 14.82 22.59 -10.94
C GLU A 128 15.06 21.20 -10.33
N GLU A 129 15.32 21.15 -9.02
CA GLU A 129 15.38 19.92 -8.24
C GLU A 129 14.06 19.14 -8.25
N LEU A 130 12.94 19.83 -8.07
CA LEU A 130 11.62 19.20 -8.12
C LEU A 130 11.23 18.74 -9.53
N LYS A 131 11.66 19.46 -10.59
CA LYS A 131 11.41 19.05 -11.99
C LYS A 131 12.16 17.79 -12.38
N ARG A 132 13.40 17.60 -11.89
CA ARG A 132 14.19 16.39 -12.14
C ARG A 132 13.78 15.21 -11.26
N ALA A 133 13.08 15.47 -10.16
CA ALA A 133 12.62 14.43 -9.25
C ALA A 133 11.55 13.56 -9.90
N LYS A 134 11.57 12.28 -9.55
CA LYS A 134 10.52 11.33 -9.91
C LYS A 134 9.52 11.24 -8.78
N LYS A 135 8.29 10.89 -9.14
CA LYS A 135 7.17 10.74 -8.20
C LYS A 135 6.57 9.35 -8.31
N LEU A 136 6.38 8.70 -7.17
CA LEU A 136 5.47 7.56 -7.01
C LEU A 136 4.34 7.96 -6.07
N GLU A 137 3.18 7.33 -6.22
CA GLU A 137 2.02 7.61 -5.39
C GLU A 137 1.37 6.31 -4.90
N ALA A 138 0.71 6.42 -3.75
CA ALA A 138 -0.30 5.49 -3.28
C ALA A 138 -1.55 6.27 -2.83
N ASN A 139 -2.71 5.85 -3.33
CA ASN A 139 -4.03 6.43 -3.06
C ASN A 139 -4.90 5.51 -2.18
N THR A 140 -4.38 4.33 -1.82
CA THR A 140 -4.99 3.42 -0.86
C THR A 140 -3.92 2.59 -0.16
N LEU A 141 -4.14 2.33 1.13
CA LEU A 141 -3.36 1.35 1.89
C LEU A 141 -4.21 0.13 2.27
N GLN A 142 -5.45 0.07 1.78
CA GLN A 142 -6.33 -1.06 2.07
C GLN A 142 -5.92 -2.30 1.28
N SER A 143 -6.16 -3.45 1.88
CA SER A 143 -6.15 -4.76 1.21
C SER A 143 -7.53 -5.03 0.63
N TYR A 144 -7.59 -5.63 -0.56
CA TYR A 144 -8.82 -5.77 -1.32
C TYR A 144 -9.07 -7.22 -1.75
N TYR A 145 -10.34 -7.56 -1.86
CA TYR A 145 -10.84 -8.57 -2.79
C TYR A 145 -11.08 -7.91 -4.15
N LEU A 146 -10.61 -8.53 -5.22
CA LEU A 146 -10.79 -8.10 -6.60
C LEU A 146 -11.66 -9.15 -7.29
N GLU A 147 -12.95 -8.87 -7.37
CA GLU A 147 -13.94 -9.71 -8.05
C GLU A 147 -13.79 -9.52 -9.56
N ASN A 148 -13.67 -10.61 -10.30
CA ASN A 148 -13.61 -10.57 -11.74
C ASN A 148 -15.04 -10.65 -12.31
N LYS A 149 -15.48 -9.56 -12.92
CA LYS A 149 -16.75 -9.49 -13.64
C LYS A 149 -16.50 -9.51 -15.13
N SER A 150 -16.40 -10.72 -15.69
CA SER A 150 -16.24 -10.90 -17.13
C SER A 150 -15.01 -10.16 -17.70
N GLY A 151 -13.86 -10.27 -17.03
CA GLY A 151 -12.60 -9.65 -17.40
C GLY A 151 -12.38 -8.24 -16.85
N LYS A 152 -13.29 -7.71 -16.04
CA LYS A 152 -13.15 -6.45 -15.29
C LYS A 152 -12.94 -6.75 -13.81
N LEU A 153 -11.86 -6.24 -13.23
CA LEU A 153 -11.61 -6.42 -11.79
C LEU A 153 -12.28 -5.29 -11.00
N VAL A 154 -13.24 -5.66 -10.15
CA VAL A 154 -14.00 -4.76 -9.28
C VAL A 154 -13.47 -4.88 -7.85
N PRO A 155 -12.85 -3.82 -7.29
CA PRO A 155 -12.27 -3.88 -5.96
C PRO A 155 -13.30 -3.66 -4.85
N SER A 156 -13.25 -4.53 -3.85
CA SER A 156 -14.00 -4.43 -2.60
C SER A 156 -13.02 -4.52 -1.42
N PRO A 157 -12.98 -3.55 -0.49
CA PRO A 157 -12.10 -3.64 0.66
C PRO A 157 -12.39 -4.89 1.49
N LEU A 158 -11.33 -5.57 1.95
CA LEU A 158 -11.47 -6.61 2.96
C LEU A 158 -11.97 -6.03 4.30
N PRO A 159 -12.48 -6.85 5.23
CA PRO A 159 -12.90 -6.40 6.54
C PRO A 159 -11.82 -5.61 7.28
N LEU A 160 -12.25 -4.82 8.28
CA LEU A 160 -11.38 -3.92 9.03
C LEU A 160 -10.19 -4.66 9.67
N GLU A 161 -10.39 -5.89 10.13
CA GLU A 161 -9.38 -6.71 10.76
C GLU A 161 -8.20 -7.01 9.82
N ALA A 162 -8.47 -7.19 8.52
CA ALA A 162 -7.45 -7.36 7.49
C ALA A 162 -6.64 -6.07 7.22
N GLN A 163 -7.01 -4.95 7.84
CA GLN A 163 -6.33 -3.65 7.71
C GLN A 163 -5.44 -3.31 8.92
N PHE A 164 -5.37 -4.20 9.92
CA PHE A 164 -4.65 -3.94 11.17
C PHE A 164 -3.12 -4.01 11.06
N ALA A 165 -2.59 -4.69 10.05
CA ALA A 165 -1.16 -4.77 9.78
C ALA A 165 -0.93 -5.06 8.28
N PRO A 166 0.31 -4.90 7.77
CA PRO A 166 0.66 -5.31 6.42
C PRO A 166 0.37 -6.79 6.18
N ILE A 167 -0.25 -7.10 5.04
CA ILE A 167 -0.47 -8.49 4.61
C ILE A 167 0.68 -8.91 3.70
N GLU A 168 1.56 -9.77 4.20
CA GLU A 168 2.72 -10.28 3.46
C GLU A 168 2.57 -11.76 3.07
N CYS A 169 1.56 -12.44 3.63
CA CYS A 169 1.22 -13.81 3.34
C CYS A 169 -0.31 -13.95 3.23
N ILE A 170 -0.73 -14.72 2.22
CA ILE A 170 -2.13 -15.09 1.98
C ILE A 170 -2.12 -16.58 1.70
N VAL A 171 -2.89 -17.34 2.48
CA VAL A 171 -3.18 -18.75 2.23
C VAL A 171 -4.67 -18.85 1.90
N VAL A 172 -4.98 -19.58 0.84
CA VAL A 172 -6.35 -19.80 0.35
C VAL A 172 -6.62 -21.29 0.41
N ASP A 173 -7.67 -21.69 1.13
CA ASP A 173 -8.11 -23.08 1.25
C ASP A 173 -9.55 -23.12 1.80
N ASP A 174 -10.19 -24.28 1.81
CA ASP A 174 -11.48 -24.49 2.49
C ASP A 174 -11.22 -25.00 3.92
N PHE A 175 -11.09 -24.08 4.88
CA PHE A 175 -10.68 -24.40 6.25
C PHE A 175 -11.81 -24.98 7.09
N ASN A 176 -13.07 -24.72 6.71
CA ASN A 176 -14.25 -25.19 7.45
C ASN A 176 -15.00 -26.36 6.75
N SER A 177 -14.54 -26.78 5.56
CA SER A 177 -15.13 -27.84 4.73
C SER A 177 -16.55 -27.53 4.24
N ASP A 178 -16.87 -26.26 3.97
CA ASP A 178 -18.17 -25.84 3.42
C ASP A 178 -18.18 -25.70 1.88
N ASN A 179 -17.05 -25.99 1.22
CA ASN A 179 -16.76 -25.82 -0.21
C ASN A 179 -16.65 -24.37 -0.69
N ASN A 180 -16.49 -23.39 0.20
CA ASN A 180 -16.12 -22.03 -0.16
C ASN A 180 -14.64 -21.79 0.17
N LEU A 181 -13.98 -20.94 -0.63
CA LEU A 181 -12.60 -20.56 -0.35
C LEU A 181 -12.54 -19.56 0.80
N ASP A 182 -11.85 -19.97 1.86
CA ASP A 182 -11.48 -19.16 3.00
C ASP A 182 -10.07 -18.58 2.82
N ILE A 183 -9.70 -17.61 3.66
CA ILE A 183 -8.37 -17.00 3.63
C ILE A 183 -7.75 -16.90 5.02
N ILE A 184 -6.46 -17.25 5.10
CA ILE A 184 -5.59 -16.86 6.23
C ILE A 184 -4.66 -15.74 5.76
N LEU A 185 -4.71 -14.63 6.48
CA LEU A 185 -3.88 -13.46 6.25
C LEU A 185 -2.83 -13.36 7.34
N ALA A 186 -1.56 -13.19 6.96
CA ALA A 186 -0.45 -13.00 7.88
C ALA A 186 0.55 -11.98 7.32
N GLY A 187 1.43 -11.50 8.19
CA GLY A 187 2.38 -10.43 7.89
C GLY A 187 2.40 -9.43 9.04
N ASN A 188 3.49 -8.70 9.18
CA ASN A 188 3.72 -7.67 10.19
C ASN A 188 4.93 -6.86 9.73
N GLN A 189 5.21 -5.72 10.35
CA GLN A 189 6.39 -4.92 10.06
C GLN A 189 7.10 -4.48 11.34
N SER A 190 8.24 -5.12 11.63
CA SER A 190 9.10 -4.81 12.77
C SER A 190 10.33 -3.98 12.39
N SER A 191 10.76 -4.02 11.13
CA SER A 191 11.93 -3.30 10.61
C SER A 191 11.52 -1.92 10.11
N ILE A 192 11.09 -1.06 11.03
CA ILE A 192 10.47 0.23 10.71
C ILE A 192 11.08 1.39 11.50
N ARG A 193 10.83 2.62 11.05
CA ARG A 193 11.26 3.82 11.79
C ARG A 193 10.58 3.85 13.16
N ILE A 194 11.36 4.20 14.19
CA ILE A 194 10.91 4.27 15.59
C ILE A 194 9.63 5.09 15.72
N ARG A 195 9.52 6.19 14.97
CA ARG A 195 8.34 7.06 14.97
C ARG A 195 7.06 6.33 14.55
N ILE A 196 7.12 5.45 13.54
CA ILE A 196 5.94 4.73 13.06
C ILE A 196 5.54 3.66 14.08
N GLY A 197 6.53 3.08 14.76
CA GLY A 197 6.32 1.98 15.71
C GLY A 197 6.17 0.64 15.00
N VAL A 198 6.40 -0.44 15.75
CA VAL A 198 6.20 -1.81 15.26
C VAL A 198 4.73 -2.01 14.91
N ILE A 199 4.47 -2.64 13.76
CA ILE A 199 3.12 -2.99 13.33
C ILE A 199 3.00 -4.52 13.40
N ASP A 200 2.52 -5.03 14.53
CA ASP A 200 2.48 -6.46 14.86
C ASP A 200 1.06 -6.99 15.18
N ALA A 201 0.03 -6.24 14.79
CA ALA A 201 -1.37 -6.56 15.12
C ALA A 201 -2.00 -7.69 14.26
N ASN A 202 -1.19 -8.47 13.56
CA ASN A 202 -1.64 -9.65 12.81
C ASN A 202 -0.92 -10.92 13.31
N TYR A 203 -1.67 -11.77 14.01
CA TYR A 203 -1.20 -13.04 14.58
C TYR A 203 -1.50 -14.25 13.68
N GLY A 204 -1.87 -14.03 12.42
CA GLY A 204 -2.53 -15.02 11.57
C GLY A 204 -4.05 -14.90 11.75
N GLN A 205 -4.71 -14.25 10.81
CA GLN A 205 -6.14 -13.98 10.84
C GLN A 205 -6.86 -14.89 9.85
N LEU A 206 -7.79 -15.70 10.35
CA LEU A 206 -8.68 -16.52 9.51
C LEU A 206 -9.92 -15.70 9.15
N PHE A 207 -10.31 -15.75 7.89
CA PHE A 207 -11.57 -15.24 7.39
C PHE A 207 -12.30 -16.33 6.62
N LEU A 208 -13.54 -16.60 6.99
CA LEU A 208 -14.39 -17.57 6.30
C LEU A 208 -15.05 -16.89 5.09
N GLY A 209 -14.94 -17.51 3.93
CA GLY A 209 -15.64 -17.10 2.72
C GLY A 209 -17.09 -17.58 2.73
N ASP A 210 -18.02 -16.78 2.19
CA ASP A 210 -19.43 -17.19 2.04
C ASP A 210 -19.77 -17.74 0.65
N GLY A 211 -18.77 -17.86 -0.23
CA GLY A 211 -18.93 -18.27 -1.62
C GLY A 211 -19.64 -17.22 -2.48
N LYS A 212 -19.65 -15.95 -2.06
CA LYS A 212 -20.21 -14.80 -2.80
C LYS A 212 -19.28 -13.59 -2.74
N GLY A 213 -17.99 -13.83 -2.47
CA GLY A 213 -16.99 -12.78 -2.31
C GLY A 213 -17.05 -12.00 -0.99
N TYR A 214 -17.78 -12.47 0.03
CA TYR A 214 -17.74 -11.90 1.37
C TYR A 214 -16.87 -12.75 2.31
N PHE A 215 -16.09 -12.06 3.15
CA PHE A 215 -15.16 -12.67 4.09
C PHE A 215 -15.50 -12.27 5.52
N GLN A 216 -15.75 -13.24 6.39
CA GLN A 216 -16.05 -13.01 7.80
C GLN A 216 -14.83 -13.33 8.67
N TYR A 217 -14.32 -12.34 9.39
CA TYR A 217 -13.25 -12.55 10.36
C TYR A 217 -13.67 -13.52 11.48
N VAL A 218 -12.83 -14.52 11.74
CA VAL A 218 -12.97 -15.43 12.88
C VAL A 218 -12.21 -14.86 14.07
N ASN A 219 -12.93 -14.55 15.14
CA ASN A 219 -12.32 -13.98 16.34
C ASN A 219 -11.30 -14.96 16.96
N GLN A 220 -10.03 -14.54 16.97
CA GLN A 220 -8.91 -15.33 17.49
C GLN A 220 -9.05 -15.77 18.96
N LYS A 221 -9.84 -15.07 19.80
CA LYS A 221 -10.08 -15.47 21.19
C LYS A 221 -11.01 -16.69 21.32
N ASN A 222 -11.75 -17.03 20.27
CA ASN A 222 -12.74 -18.10 20.28
C ASN A 222 -12.20 -19.41 19.69
N VAL A 223 -10.90 -19.48 19.36
CA VAL A 223 -10.25 -20.65 18.72
C VAL A 223 -9.50 -21.51 19.75
N ALA A 224 -9.94 -21.51 21.02
CA ALA A 224 -9.35 -22.31 22.11
C ALA A 224 -10.21 -23.53 22.45
#